data_AF-A0A7S4VQG2-F1
#
_entry.id   AF-A0A7S4VQG2-F1
#
_cell.length_a   1.000
_cell.length_b   1.000
_cell.length_c   1.000
_cell.angle_alpha   90.00
_cell.angle_beta   90.00
_cell.angle_gamma   90.00
#
_symmetry.space_group_name_H-M   'P 1'
#
loop_
_entity.id
_entity.type
_entity.pdbx_description
1 polymer ?
#
loop_
_entity_poly.entity_id
_entity_poly.type
_entity_poly.pdbx_seq_one_letter_code
_entity_poly.pdbx_strand_id
1 'polypeptide(L)'
;SSDKESDIFSSLKVAIDEGLVNKEGSSYHFTHDQVQSVAYSLIPKDERDLLHLQIGTIILKNMPIHERGNIFFVAMNQLNRGKLVMEDDMKERVAELNLKAGREAISLSAFRNSASFFEAGISLLG
;
A
#
# COMPACT_ATOMS: atom_id res chain seq x y z
N SER A 1 9.85 -11.16 -19.50
CA SER A 1 9.22 -11.36 -18.18
C SER A 1 9.92 -12.46 -17.40
N SER A 2 10.35 -13.56 -18.04
CA SER A 2 11.12 -14.66 -17.42
C SER A 2 12.38 -14.22 -16.64
N ASP A 3 13.19 -13.32 -17.20
CA ASP A 3 14.48 -12.96 -16.55
C ASP A 3 14.29 -12.13 -15.28
N LYS A 4 13.25 -11.30 -15.21
CA LYS A 4 12.93 -10.49 -14.01
C LYS A 4 12.37 -11.35 -12.88
N GLU A 5 11.54 -12.34 -13.20
CA GLU A 5 11.05 -13.28 -12.20
C GLU A 5 12.19 -14.12 -11.62
N SER A 6 13.10 -14.60 -12.47
CA SER A 6 14.31 -15.31 -12.04
C SER A 6 15.16 -14.47 -11.09
N ASP A 7 15.37 -13.18 -11.41
CA ASP A 7 16.16 -12.24 -10.61
C ASP A 7 15.53 -11.94 -9.23
N ILE A 8 14.20 -11.83 -9.18
CA ILE A 8 13.46 -11.67 -7.92
C ILE A 8 13.61 -12.91 -7.04
N PHE A 9 13.46 -14.11 -7.60
CA PHE A 9 13.59 -15.35 -6.82
C PHE A 9 15.01 -15.59 -6.33
N SER A 10 16.05 -15.23 -7.10
CA SER A 10 17.43 -15.27 -6.61
C SER A 10 17.66 -14.30 -5.46
N SER A 11 17.15 -13.08 -5.57
CA SER A 11 17.26 -12.07 -4.50
C SER A 11 16.54 -12.49 -3.22
N LEU A 12 15.33 -13.05 -3.33
CA LEU A 12 14.59 -13.59 -2.20
C LEU A 12 15.30 -14.79 -1.57
N LYS A 13 15.94 -15.64 -2.38
CA LYS A 13 16.72 -16.76 -1.86
C LYS A 13 17.89 -16.29 -1.00
N VAL A 14 18.63 -15.28 -1.45
CA VAL A 14 19.72 -14.68 -0.65
C VAL A 14 19.17 -14.12 0.66
N ALA A 15 18.08 -13.36 0.62
CA ALA A 15 17.47 -12.81 1.83
C ALA A 15 16.96 -13.87 2.83
N ILE A 16 16.55 -15.05 2.33
CA ILE A 16 16.19 -16.21 3.17
C ILE A 16 17.44 -16.83 3.79
N ASP A 17 18.47 -17.08 2.98
CA ASP A 17 19.72 -17.69 3.44
C ASP A 17 20.43 -16.79 4.49
N GLU A 18 20.26 -15.47 4.41
CA GLU A 18 20.73 -14.47 5.37
C GLU A 18 19.80 -14.26 6.59
N GLY A 19 18.64 -14.92 6.64
CA GLY A 19 17.68 -14.81 7.76
C GLY A 19 16.93 -13.48 7.83
N LEU A 20 16.92 -12.69 6.75
CA LEU A 20 16.20 -11.41 6.66
C LEU A 20 14.71 -11.59 6.35
N VAL A 21 14.39 -12.63 5.58
CA VAL A 21 13.04 -12.97 5.13
C VAL A 21 12.77 -14.44 5.40
N ASN A 22 11.60 -14.76 5.92
CA ASN A 22 11.10 -16.12 6.05
C ASN A 22 10.12 -16.42 4.91
N LYS A 23 10.09 -17.70 4.49
CA LYS A 23 9.10 -18.22 3.55
C LYS A 23 8.16 -19.19 4.25
N GLU A 24 6.87 -18.92 4.15
CA GLU A 24 5.79 -19.79 4.64
C GLU A 24 4.84 -20.14 3.49
N GLY A 25 4.99 -21.35 2.94
CA GLY A 25 4.25 -21.77 1.75
C GLY A 25 4.54 -20.86 0.56
N SER A 26 3.53 -20.13 0.08
CA SER A 26 3.65 -19.13 -0.99
C SER A 26 3.89 -17.70 -0.49
N SER A 27 3.93 -17.50 0.82
CA SER A 27 4.05 -16.17 1.44
C SER A 27 5.48 -15.91 1.90
N TYR A 28 5.86 -14.64 1.86
CA TYR A 28 7.15 -14.13 2.33
C TYR A 28 6.89 -13.05 3.37
N HIS A 29 7.63 -13.07 4.48
CA HIS A 29 7.54 -12.05 5.51
C HIS A 29 8.93 -11.73 6.06
N PHE A 30 9.13 -10.49 6.51
CA PHE A 30 10.37 -10.13 7.20
C PHE A 30 10.47 -10.88 8.52
N THR A 31 11.65 -11.39 8.85
CA THR A 31 11.88 -12.14 10.09
C THR A 31 11.57 -11.30 11.34
N HIS A 32 11.86 -10.00 11.29
CA HIS A 32 11.58 -9.04 12.35
C HIS A 32 11.14 -7.68 11.79
N ASP A 33 10.32 -6.96 12.56
CA ASP A 33 9.88 -5.59 12.25
C ASP A 33 11.06 -4.63 12.04
N GLN A 34 12.18 -4.84 12.75
CA GLN A 34 13.39 -4.04 12.58
C GLN A 34 14.00 -4.20 11.18
N VAL A 35 14.00 -5.42 10.64
CA VAL A 35 14.52 -5.68 9.29
C VAL A 35 13.66 -4.96 8.26
N GLN A 36 12.33 -5.07 8.40
CA GLN A 36 11.39 -4.34 7.54
C GLN A 36 11.60 -2.83 7.63
N SER A 37 11.73 -2.29 8.86
CA SER A 37 11.90 -0.86 9.10
C SER A 37 13.19 -0.33 8.45
N VAL A 38 14.30 -1.05 8.62
CA VAL A 38 15.59 -0.68 8.01
C VAL A 38 15.51 -0.77 6.49
N ALA A 39 15.05 -1.90 5.95
CA ALA A 39 14.91 -2.08 4.51
C ALA A 39 14.02 -1.00 3.88
N TYR A 40 12.89 -0.68 4.50
CA TYR A 40 12.00 0.40 4.09
C TYR A 40 12.66 1.78 4.21
N SER A 41 13.47 2.01 5.24
CA SER A 41 14.16 3.29 5.46
C SER A 41 15.24 3.57 4.39
N LEU A 42 15.83 2.51 3.82
CA LEU A 42 16.85 2.60 2.77
C LEU A 42 16.30 3.06 1.42
N ILE A 43 14.99 2.94 1.19
CA ILE A 43 14.35 3.42 -0.04
C ILE A 43 14.21 4.95 0.04
N PRO A 44 14.70 5.71 -0.96
CA PRO A 44 14.50 7.15 -1.04
C PRO A 44 13.03 7.55 -0.91
N LYS A 45 12.74 8.71 -0.30
CA LYS A 45 11.37 9.09 0.06
C LYS A 45 10.44 9.19 -1.16
N ASP A 46 10.90 9.83 -2.22
CA ASP A 46 10.24 9.96 -3.51
C ASP A 46 9.96 8.59 -4.16
N GLU A 47 10.94 7.68 -4.12
CA GLU A 47 10.74 6.30 -4.58
C GLU A 47 9.71 5.55 -3.72
N ARG A 48 9.70 5.76 -2.40
CA ARG A 48 8.67 5.18 -1.51
C ARG A 48 7.28 5.69 -1.83
N ASP A 49 7.14 7.00 -2.06
CA ASP A 49 5.85 7.60 -2.39
C ASP A 49 5.33 7.02 -3.72
N LEU A 50 6.21 6.83 -4.71
CA LEU A 50 5.88 6.16 -5.97
C LEU A 50 5.49 4.69 -5.77
N LEU A 51 6.23 3.93 -4.96
CA LEU A 51 5.90 2.54 -4.63
C LEU A 51 4.53 2.43 -3.96
N HIS A 52 4.24 3.33 -3.01
CA HIS A 52 2.94 3.40 -2.35
C HIS A 52 1.80 3.68 -3.32
N LEU A 53 2.00 4.62 -4.25
CA LEU A 53 1.04 4.91 -5.31
C LEU A 53 0.79 3.67 -6.20
N GLN A 54 1.87 3.00 -6.62
CA GLN A 54 1.80 1.80 -7.45
C GLN A 54 1.09 0.65 -6.76
N ILE A 55 1.45 0.34 -5.51
CA ILE A 55 0.83 -0.73 -4.72
C ILE A 55 -0.66 -0.46 -4.55
N GLY A 56 -1.03 0.75 -4.12
CA GLY A 56 -2.45 1.12 -3.94
C GLY A 56 -3.25 0.99 -5.25
N THR A 57 -2.68 1.44 -6.37
CA THR A 57 -3.30 1.34 -7.70
C THR A 57 -3.47 -0.11 -8.15
N ILE A 58 -2.46 -0.96 -7.94
CA ILE A 58 -2.51 -2.38 -8.27
C ILE A 58 -3.58 -3.09 -7.43
N ILE A 59 -3.65 -2.80 -6.12
CA ILE A 59 -4.67 -3.39 -5.25
C ILE A 59 -6.07 -2.98 -5.73
N LEU A 60 -6.31 -1.70 -6.00
CA LEU A 60 -7.61 -1.23 -6.51
C LEU A 60 -7.99 -1.89 -7.85
N LYS A 61 -7.03 -2.01 -8.77
CA LYS A 61 -7.27 -2.58 -10.10
C LYS A 61 -7.66 -4.06 -10.04
N ASN A 62 -7.10 -4.81 -9.10
CA ASN A 62 -7.33 -6.25 -8.95
C ASN A 62 -8.41 -6.57 -7.92
N MET A 63 -8.99 -5.56 -7.29
CA MET A 63 -10.04 -5.71 -6.30
C MET A 63 -11.35 -6.15 -6.95
N PRO A 64 -12.05 -7.17 -6.42
CA PRO A 64 -13.42 -7.47 -6.82
C PRO A 64 -14.34 -6.26 -6.62
N ILE A 65 -15.27 -6.02 -7.54
CA ILE A 65 -16.21 -4.86 -7.49
C ILE A 65 -17.00 -4.79 -6.16
N HIS A 66 -17.20 -5.94 -5.51
CA HIS A 66 -17.95 -6.05 -4.25
C HIS A 66 -17.07 -6.08 -3.00
N GLU A 67 -15.75 -6.05 -3.16
CA GLU A 67 -14.83 -6.08 -2.03
C GLU A 67 -14.98 -4.80 -1.20
N ARG A 68 -15.11 -4.99 0.10
CA ARG A 68 -15.39 -3.95 1.09
C ARG A 68 -14.45 -4.09 2.28
N GLY A 69 -14.31 -3.02 3.05
CA GLY A 69 -13.52 -3.04 4.29
C GLY A 69 -12.03 -3.24 4.04
N ASN A 70 -11.47 -4.35 4.57
CA ASN A 70 -10.02 -4.50 4.79
C ASN A 70 -9.15 -4.27 3.55
N ILE A 71 -9.43 -4.90 2.41
CA ILE A 71 -8.60 -4.73 1.20
C ILE A 71 -8.74 -3.31 0.64
N PHE A 72 -9.94 -2.74 0.68
CA PHE A 72 -10.19 -1.37 0.23
C PHE A 72 -9.46 -0.35 1.10
N PHE A 73 -9.47 -0.54 2.41
CA PHE A 73 -8.74 0.29 3.36
C PHE A 73 -7.22 0.15 3.20
N VAL A 74 -6.71 -1.05 2.91
CA VAL A 74 -5.29 -1.23 2.57
C VAL A 74 -4.95 -0.43 1.32
N ALA A 75 -5.77 -0.49 0.26
CA ALA A 75 -5.53 0.28 -0.96
C ALA A 75 -5.51 1.79 -0.69
N MET A 76 -6.48 2.32 0.08
CA MET A 76 -6.53 3.74 0.43
C MET A 76 -5.33 4.17 1.25
N ASN A 77 -4.92 3.37 2.24
CA ASN A 77 -3.73 3.67 3.03
C ASN A 77 -2.45 3.73 2.19
N GLN A 78 -2.34 2.86 1.18
CA GLN A 78 -1.21 2.88 0.24
C GLN A 78 -1.26 4.14 -0.62
N LEU A 79 -2.40 4.47 -1.24
CA LEU A 79 -2.53 5.69 -2.05
C LEU A 79 -2.26 6.95 -1.23
N ASN A 80 -2.78 7.04 -0.01
CA ASN A 80 -2.61 8.22 0.85
C ASN A 80 -1.13 8.48 1.22
N ARG A 81 -0.31 7.43 1.30
CA ARG A 81 1.14 7.55 1.50
C ARG A 81 1.86 8.05 0.24
N GLY A 82 1.36 7.72 -0.95
CA GLY A 82 1.89 8.18 -2.23
C GLY A 82 1.38 9.55 -2.70
N LYS A 83 0.69 10.32 -1.86
CA LYS A 83 -0.01 11.55 -2.28
C LYS A 83 0.90 12.65 -2.87
N LEU A 84 2.18 12.69 -2.49
CA LEU A 84 3.12 13.73 -2.92
C LEU A 84 3.52 13.63 -4.39
N VAL A 85 3.36 12.44 -4.99
CA VAL A 85 3.72 12.16 -6.39
C VAL A 85 2.49 11.98 -7.29
N MET A 86 1.29 12.31 -6.79
CA MET A 86 0.06 12.26 -7.57
C MET A 86 -0.11 13.52 -8.42
N GLU A 87 -0.55 13.33 -9.66
CA GLU A 87 -1.09 14.40 -10.51
C GLU A 87 -2.47 14.85 -9.99
N ASP A 88 -2.86 16.08 -10.31
CA ASP A 88 -4.05 16.71 -9.71
C ASP A 88 -5.36 15.99 -10.05
N ASP A 89 -5.51 15.46 -11.27
CA ASP A 89 -6.65 14.65 -11.68
C ASP A 89 -6.77 13.38 -10.83
N MET A 90 -5.63 12.75 -10.53
CA MET A 90 -5.58 11.59 -9.67
C MET A 90 -5.89 11.95 -8.22
N LYS A 91 -5.45 13.11 -7.71
CA LYS A 91 -5.76 13.57 -6.35
C LYS A 91 -7.26 13.72 -6.14
N GLU A 92 -7.98 14.33 -7.08
CA GLU A 92 -9.44 14.46 -7.02
C GLU A 92 -10.10 13.08 -6.94
N ARG A 93 -9.69 12.15 -7.81
CA ARG A 93 -10.23 10.80 -7.81
C ARG A 93 -9.96 10.05 -6.50
N VAL A 94 -8.75 10.17 -5.96
CA VAL A 94 -8.37 9.53 -4.69
C VAL A 94 -9.09 10.20 -3.51
N ALA A 95 -9.40 11.49 -3.57
CA ALA A 95 -10.22 12.17 -2.57
C ALA A 95 -11.65 11.60 -2.52
N GLU A 96 -12.28 11.36 -3.68
CA GLU A 96 -13.59 10.71 -3.74
C GLU A 96 -13.57 9.29 -3.15
N LEU A 97 -12.51 8.53 -3.43
CA LEU A 97 -12.35 7.17 -2.89
C LEU A 97 -12.14 7.18 -1.38
N ASN A 98 -11.40 8.15 -0.85
CA ASN A 98 -11.25 8.35 0.59
C ASN A 98 -12.55 8.75 1.26
N LEU A 99 -13.39 9.58 0.63
CA LEU A 99 -14.73 9.88 1.12
C LEU A 99 -15.58 8.60 1.21
N LYS A 100 -15.52 7.75 0.19
CA LYS A 100 -16.20 6.44 0.20
C LYS A 100 -15.66 5.55 1.32
N ALA A 101 -14.34 5.45 1.47
CA ALA A 101 -13.70 4.64 2.50
C ALA A 101 -14.05 5.11 3.92
N GLY A 102 -14.10 6.41 4.16
CA GLY A 102 -14.51 6.97 5.44
C GLY A 102 -15.96 6.65 5.79
N ARG A 103 -16.89 6.81 4.84
CA ARG A 103 -18.31 6.43 5.02
C ARG A 103 -18.47 4.93 5.29
N GLU A 104 -17.71 4.12 4.57
CA GLU A 104 -17.74 2.68 4.73
C GLU A 104 -17.15 2.23 6.07
N ALA A 105 -16.04 2.84 6.50
CA ALA A 105 -15.45 2.61 7.82
C ALA A 105 -16.42 2.95 8.95
N ILE A 106 -17.24 4.01 8.82
CA ILE A 106 -18.35 4.29 9.76
C ILE A 106 -19.34 3.12 9.77
N SER A 107 -19.79 2.65 8.60
CA SER A 107 -20.77 1.57 8.51
C SER A 107 -20.28 0.25 9.12
N LEU A 108 -18.96 0.04 9.12
CA LEU A 108 -18.28 -1.13 9.70
C LEU A 108 -17.83 -0.89 11.15
N SER A 109 -18.22 0.22 11.78
CA SER A 109 -17.77 0.62 13.13
C SER A 109 -16.24 0.73 13.30
N ALA A 110 -15.52 0.96 12.20
CA ALA A 110 -14.06 1.17 12.16
C ALA A 110 -13.70 2.66 12.28
N PHE A 111 -14.18 3.31 13.35
CA PHE A 111 -14.19 4.78 13.47
C PHE A 111 -12.82 5.46 13.42
N ARG A 112 -11.75 4.82 13.91
CA ARG A 112 -10.38 5.38 13.78
C ARG A 112 -9.94 5.47 12.32
N ASN A 113 -10.32 4.49 11.51
CA ASN A 113 -10.01 4.49 10.07
C ASN A 113 -10.87 5.52 9.33
N SER A 114 -12.10 5.80 9.78
CA SER A 114 -12.96 6.75 9.07
C SER A 114 -12.43 8.18 9.11
N ALA A 115 -11.97 8.64 10.28
CA ALA A 115 -11.42 9.99 10.42
C ALA A 115 -10.17 10.17 9.54
N SER A 116 -9.25 9.21 9.56
CA SER A 116 -8.02 9.28 8.75
C SER A 116 -8.30 9.29 7.25
N PHE A 117 -9.33 8.57 6.77
CA PHE A 117 -9.72 8.64 5.36
C PHE A 117 -10.33 9.99 4.99
N PHE A 118 -11.21 10.57 5.81
CA PHE A 118 -11.75 11.90 5.51
C PHE A 118 -10.66 12.98 5.50
N GLU A 119 -9.76 12.97 6.48
CA GLU A 119 -8.62 13.89 6.54
C GLU A 119 -7.71 13.75 5.33
N ALA A 120 -7.40 12.51 4.93
CA ALA A 120 -6.60 12.25 3.74
C ALA A 120 -7.26 12.79 2.48
N GLY A 121 -8.57 12.54 2.30
CA GLY A 121 -9.35 13.03 1.17
C GLY A 121 -9.39 14.56 1.09
N ILE A 122 -9.59 15.24 2.23
CA ILE A 122 -9.54 16.70 2.30
C ILE A 122 -8.15 17.21 1.90
N SER A 123 -7.08 16.58 2.41
CA SER A 123 -5.71 17.02 2.14
C SER A 123 -5.27 16.90 0.67
N LEU A 124 -6.04 16.19 -0.16
CA LEU A 124 -5.77 16.02 -1.59
C LEU A 124 -6.41 17.12 -2.45
N LEU A 125 -7.39 17.87 -1.92
CA LEU A 125 -8.17 18.85 -2.68
C LEU A 125 -7.67 20.30 -2.56
N GLY A 126 -6.63 20.55 -1.76
CA GLY A 126 -6.07 21.89 -1.52
C GLY A 126 -6.16 22.33 -0.07
#